data_AF-A0A7C2ASG4-F1
#
_entry.id   AF-A0A7C2ASG4-F1
#
_cell.length_a   1.000
_cell.length_b   1.000
_cell.length_c   1.000
_cell.angle_alpha   90.00
_cell.angle_beta   90.00
_cell.angle_gamma   90.00
#
_symmetry.space_group_name_H-M   'P 1'
#
loop_
_entity.id
_entity.type
_entity.pdbx_description
1 polymer ?
#
loop_
_entity_poly.entity_id
_entity_poly.type
_entity_poly.pdbx_seq_one_letter_code
_entity_poly.pdbx_strand_id
1 'polypeptide(L)'
;MKIPNVKKTVIIAVILLLQPFISAHGSEEKEIKVAIYFSNVKRFAEEVKEVIDYSWIKNGVRYTIKPDIITKKDVLNGKIFSYDVFLIPGSGRHYFDAFNKKWRE
;
A
#
# COMPACT_ATOMS: atom_id res chain seq x y z
N MET A 1 34.07 35.24 33.34
CA MET A 1 33.62 33.83 33.12
C MET A 1 32.13 33.77 33.44
N LYS A 2 31.23 33.70 32.45
CA LYS A 2 29.77 33.64 32.69
C LYS A 2 29.40 32.21 33.07
N ILE A 3 28.90 32.01 34.29
CA ILE A 3 28.41 30.71 34.76
C ILE A 3 27.17 30.35 33.92
N PRO A 4 27.15 29.19 33.25
CA PRO A 4 25.99 28.76 32.47
C PRO A 4 24.77 28.68 33.38
N ASN A 5 23.62 29.16 32.90
CA ASN A 5 22.38 29.07 33.64
C ASN A 5 21.98 27.57 33.72
N VAL A 6 22.27 26.93 34.85
CA VAL A 6 22.14 25.48 35.06
C VAL A 6 20.74 24.98 34.68
N LYS A 7 19.69 25.77 34.96
CA LYS A 7 18.31 25.47 34.55
C LYS A 7 18.14 25.34 33.03
N LYS A 8 18.74 26.25 32.25
CA LYS A 8 18.71 26.19 30.79
C LYS A 8 19.49 24.99 30.26
N THR A 9 20.62 24.68 30.89
CA THR A 9 21.49 23.56 30.51
C THR A 9 20.78 22.22 30.74
N VAL A 10 20.08 22.07 31.87
CA VAL A 10 19.29 20.88 32.19
C VAL A 10 18.12 20.71 31.23
N ILE A 11 17.39 21.78 30.91
CA ILE A 11 16.28 21.73 29.94
C ILE A 11 16.76 21.29 28.56
N ILE A 12 17.89 21.84 28.09
CA ILE A 12 18.48 21.46 26.80
C ILE A 12 18.91 19.99 26.80
N ALA A 13 19.53 19.51 27.88
CA ALA A 13 19.92 18.11 28.02
C ALA A 13 18.71 17.16 28.02
N VAL A 14 17.62 17.53 28.70
CA VAL A 14 16.37 16.75 28.71
C VAL A 14 15.74 16.69 27.30
N ILE A 15 15.72 17.80 26.57
CA ILE A 15 15.20 17.84 25.19
C ILE A 15 16.04 16.95 24.26
N LEU A 16 17.37 17.01 24.36
CA LEU A 16 18.29 16.16 23.58
C LEU A 16 18.10 14.66 23.89
N LEU A 17 17.88 14.31 25.15
CA LEU A 17 17.61 12.92 25.56
C LEU A 17 16.24 12.40 25.08
N LEU A 18 15.29 13.30 24.81
CA LEU A 18 13.95 12.95 24.33
C LEU A 18 13.85 12.84 22.79
N GLN A 19 14.83 13.30 22.02
CA GLN A 19 14.84 13.22 20.55
C GLN A 19 14.67 11.80 19.96
N PRO A 20 15.32 10.73 20.48
CA PRO A 20 15.16 9.39 19.93
C PRO A 20 13.75 8.79 20.17
N PHE A 21 13.03 9.25 21.20
CA PHE A 21 11.66 8.80 21.47
C PHE A 21 10.64 9.36 20.49
N ILE A 22 10.85 10.59 20.00
CA ILE A 22 9.97 11.24 19.01
C ILE A 22 10.16 10.61 17.63
N SER A 23 11.39 10.23 17.28
CA SER A 23 11.71 9.61 15.98
C SER A 23 11.21 8.16 15.87
N ALA A 24 11.00 7.47 16.99
CA ALA A 24 10.51 6.09 17.03
C ALA A 24 8.98 5.95 16.74
N HIS A 25 8.26 7.05 16.52
CA HIS A 25 6.80 7.05 16.29
C HIS A 25 6.37 7.36 14.86
N GLY A 26 7.30 7.58 13.93
CA GLY A 26 6.98 7.56 12.51
C GLY A 26 6.89 6.11 12.05
N SER A 27 5.71 5.48 12.11
CA SER A 27 5.54 4.15 11.50
C SER A 27 5.83 4.26 10.01
N GLU A 28 6.91 3.63 9.54
CA GLU A 28 7.19 3.49 8.10
C GLU A 28 5.94 2.89 7.44
N GLU A 29 5.45 3.52 6.36
CA GLU A 29 4.27 3.05 5.64
C GLU A 29 4.67 2.43 4.30
N LYS A 30 4.19 1.22 4.05
CA LYS A 30 4.37 0.49 2.79
C LYS A 30 3.01 0.21 2.17
N GLU A 31 2.78 0.79 1.00
CA GLU A 31 1.60 0.48 0.20
C GLU A 31 1.85 -0.75 -0.68
N ILE A 32 0.84 -1.61 -0.79
CA ILE A 32 0.81 -2.75 -1.70
C ILE A 32 -0.36 -2.51 -2.66
N LYS A 33 -0.06 -2.15 -3.90
CA LYS A 33 -1.06 -1.85 -4.92
C LYS A 33 -1.53 -3.15 -5.56
N VAL A 34 -2.83 -3.41 -5.46
CA VAL A 34 -3.43 -4.65 -6.00
C VAL A 34 -4.41 -4.29 -7.11
N ALA A 35 -4.15 -4.80 -8.32
CA ALA A 35 -5.10 -4.71 -9.42
C ALA A 35 -6.05 -5.90 -9.39
N ILE A 36 -7.36 -5.65 -9.25
CA ILE A 36 -8.42 -6.64 -9.34
C ILE A 36 -9.02 -6.58 -10.75
N TYR A 37 -8.75 -7.59 -11.58
CA TYR A 37 -9.37 -7.68 -12.90
C TYR A 37 -10.69 -8.43 -12.84
N PHE A 38 -11.76 -7.79 -13.32
CA PHE A 38 -13.05 -8.44 -13.47
C PHE A 38 -13.67 -8.18 -14.84
N SER A 39 -14.06 -9.25 -15.52
CA SER A 39 -14.46 -9.22 -16.93
C SER A 39 -15.97 -9.12 -17.18
N ASN A 40 -16.82 -9.28 -16.15
CA ASN A 40 -18.27 -9.38 -16.37
C ASN A 40 -19.17 -8.73 -15.30
N VAL A 41 -18.93 -8.99 -14.00
CA VAL A 41 -19.82 -8.57 -12.92
C VAL A 41 -19.05 -7.78 -11.88
N LYS A 42 -19.18 -6.45 -11.90
CA LYS A 42 -18.47 -5.53 -11.00
C LYS A 42 -18.67 -5.87 -9.52
N ARG A 43 -19.87 -6.32 -9.14
CA ARG A 43 -20.21 -6.69 -7.76
C ARG A 43 -19.24 -7.72 -7.15
N PHE A 44 -18.83 -8.73 -7.89
CA PHE A 44 -17.89 -9.74 -7.39
C PHE A 44 -16.47 -9.16 -7.21
N ALA A 45 -16.10 -8.18 -8.04
CA ALA A 45 -14.85 -7.45 -7.87
C ALA A 45 -14.89 -6.58 -6.61
N GLU A 46 -16.04 -5.99 -6.31
CA GLU A 46 -16.29 -5.20 -5.10
C GLU A 46 -16.22 -6.08 -3.84
N GLU A 47 -16.83 -7.27 -3.85
CA GLU A 47 -16.74 -8.23 -2.75
C GLU A 47 -15.27 -8.62 -2.45
N VAL A 48 -14.46 -8.85 -3.50
CA VAL A 48 -13.02 -9.09 -3.32
C VAL A 48 -12.30 -7.86 -2.78
N LYS A 49 -12.61 -6.68 -3.32
CA LYS A 49 -12.00 -5.40 -2.91
C LYS A 49 -12.22 -5.15 -1.43
N GLU A 50 -13.45 -5.31 -0.95
CA GLU A 50 -13.84 -5.07 0.46
C GLU A 50 -13.07 -5.97 1.43
N VAL A 51 -12.84 -7.23 1.07
CA VAL A 51 -12.16 -8.19 1.95
C VAL A 51 -10.65 -7.95 2.04
N ILE A 52 -10.04 -7.39 0.98
CA ILE A 52 -8.60 -7.18 0.93
C ILE A 52 -8.17 -5.74 1.26
N ASP A 53 -9.11 -4.79 1.37
CA ASP A 53 -8.84 -3.41 1.76
C ASP A 53 -8.61 -3.32 3.28
N TYR A 54 -7.41 -3.69 3.72
CA TYR A 54 -7.01 -3.61 5.12
C TYR A 54 -5.55 -3.21 5.27
N SER A 55 -5.20 -2.82 6.51
CA SER A 55 -3.81 -2.55 6.90
C SER A 55 -3.43 -3.35 8.14
N TRP A 56 -2.15 -3.62 8.30
CA TRP A 56 -1.61 -4.24 9.51
C TRP A 56 -0.24 -3.65 9.84
N ILE A 57 0.17 -3.80 11.10
CA ILE A 57 1.49 -3.35 11.57
C ILE A 57 2.34 -4.57 11.88
N LYS A 58 3.55 -4.61 11.33
CA LYS A 58 4.55 -5.64 11.64
C LYS A 58 5.92 -4.98 11.79
N ASN A 59 6.56 -5.19 12.94
CA ASN A 59 7.88 -4.62 13.27
C ASN A 59 7.96 -3.09 13.10
N GLY A 60 6.94 -2.37 13.53
CA GLY A 60 6.88 -0.90 13.43
C GLY A 60 6.55 -0.35 12.04
N VAL A 61 6.39 -1.22 11.03
CA VAL A 61 5.99 -0.84 9.67
C VAL A 61 4.49 -1.08 9.48
N ARG A 62 3.75 -0.08 9.00
CA ARG A 62 2.36 -0.20 8.55
C ARG A 62 2.36 -0.67 7.10
N TYR A 63 1.72 -1.80 6.83
CA TYR A 63 1.45 -2.28 5.49
C TYR A 63 -0.01 -2.00 5.17
N THR A 64 -0.26 -1.39 4.01
CA THR A 64 -1.62 -1.04 3.56
C THR A 64 -1.85 -1.64 2.18
N ILE A 65 -2.85 -2.52 2.05
CA ILE A 65 -3.30 -2.98 0.72
C ILE A 65 -4.16 -1.86 0.11
N LYS A 66 -3.86 -1.49 -1.13
CA LYS A 66 -4.60 -0.51 -1.93
C LYS A 66 -5.19 -1.22 -3.14
N PRO A 67 -6.42 -1.76 -3.03
CA PRO A 67 -7.03 -2.52 -4.11
C PRO A 67 -7.80 -1.63 -5.08
N ASP A 68 -7.51 -1.77 -6.36
CA ASP A 68 -8.21 -1.08 -7.45
C ASP A 68 -8.85 -2.09 -8.41
N ILE A 69 -10.11 -1.86 -8.76
CA ILE A 69 -10.78 -2.63 -9.79
C ILE A 69 -10.37 -2.07 -11.15
N ILE A 70 -9.80 -2.92 -12.00
CA ILE A 70 -9.36 -2.56 -13.35
C ILE A 70 -10.11 -3.34 -14.43
N THR A 71 -10.23 -2.73 -15.59
CA THR A 71 -10.94 -3.30 -16.75
C THR A 71 -9.99 -4.01 -17.70
N LYS A 72 -10.55 -4.74 -18.67
CA LYS A 72 -9.75 -5.33 -19.76
C LYS A 72 -8.97 -4.27 -20.53
N LYS A 73 -9.57 -3.09 -20.74
CA LYS A 73 -8.92 -1.97 -21.43
C LYS A 73 -7.70 -1.48 -20.67
N ASP A 74 -7.79 -1.40 -19.34
CA ASP A 74 -6.68 -0.99 -18.48
C ASP A 74 -5.51 -1.97 -18.59
N VAL A 75 -5.79 -3.28 -18.59
CA VAL A 75 -4.77 -4.32 -18.76
C VAL A 75 -4.10 -4.21 -20.14
N LEU A 76 -4.89 -4.12 -21.21
CA LEU A 76 -4.37 -3.99 -22.58
C LEU A 76 -3.57 -2.71 -22.82
N ASN A 77 -3.77 -1.69 -21.99
CA ASN A 77 -3.02 -0.43 -22.02
C ASN A 77 -1.81 -0.43 -21.06
N GLY A 78 -1.50 -1.56 -20.42
CA GLY A 78 -0.35 -1.70 -19.54
C GLY A 78 -0.52 -1.11 -18.13
N LYS A 79 -1.74 -0.72 -17.71
CA LYS A 79 -1.98 -0.19 -16.37
C LYS A 79 -1.55 -1.18 -15.27
N ILE A 80 -1.59 -2.49 -15.57
CA ILE A 80 -1.15 -3.57 -14.67
C ILE A 80 0.28 -3.42 -14.18
N PHE A 81 1.18 -2.82 -14.96
CA PHE A 81 2.59 -2.66 -14.59
C PHE A 81 2.83 -1.61 -13.49
N SER A 82 1.78 -0.88 -13.09
CA SER A 82 1.83 0.07 -11.97
C SER A 82 1.41 -0.55 -10.62
N TYR A 83 1.06 -1.84 -10.61
CA TYR A 83 0.61 -2.58 -9.44
C TYR A 83 1.64 -3.64 -9.03
N ASP A 84 1.69 -3.95 -7.74
CA ASP A 84 2.58 -4.97 -7.17
C ASP A 84 1.98 -6.37 -7.33
N VAL A 85 0.64 -6.46 -7.33
CA VAL A 85 -0.11 -7.72 -7.38
C VAL A 85 -1.20 -7.62 -8.42
N PHE A 86 -1.33 -8.66 -9.24
CA PHE A 86 -2.45 -8.83 -10.17
C PHE A 86 -3.36 -9.97 -9.72
N LEU A 87 -4.62 -9.64 -9.40
CA LEU A 87 -5.63 -10.56 -8.89
C LEU A 87 -6.69 -10.80 -9.96
N ILE A 88 -6.87 -12.06 -10.34
CA ILE A 88 -7.90 -12.52 -11.27
C ILE A 88 -8.86 -13.44 -10.50
N PRO A 89 -10.05 -12.98 -10.09
CA PRO A 89 -11.04 -13.84 -9.45
C PRO A 89 -11.51 -14.95 -10.39
N GLY A 90 -11.98 -16.05 -9.84
CA GLY A 90 -12.47 -17.18 -10.62
C GLY A 90 -13.62 -16.79 -11.55
N SER A 91 -13.39 -16.83 -12.86
CA SER A 91 -14.42 -16.62 -13.89
C SER A 91 -14.01 -17.28 -15.20
N GLY A 92 -14.95 -17.97 -15.85
CA GLY A 92 -14.74 -18.58 -17.16
C GLY A 92 -14.39 -17.56 -18.25
N ARG A 93 -14.81 -16.30 -18.10
CA ARG A 93 -14.56 -15.26 -19.11
C ARG A 93 -13.08 -14.89 -19.25
N HIS A 94 -12.29 -15.02 -18.17
CA HIS A 94 -10.86 -14.71 -18.20
C HIS A 94 -10.08 -15.62 -19.18
N TYR A 95 -10.54 -16.86 -19.38
CA TYR A 95 -9.97 -17.76 -20.40
C TYR A 95 -10.18 -17.23 -21.82
N PHE A 96 -11.31 -16.57 -22.10
CA PHE A 96 -11.55 -15.98 -23.42
C PHE A 96 -10.69 -14.75 -23.67
N ASP A 97 -10.39 -13.97 -22.63
CA ASP A 97 -9.51 -12.81 -22.74
C ASP A 97 -8.07 -13.23 -23.05
N ALA A 98 -7.62 -14.37 -22.52
CA ALA A 98 -6.31 -14.94 -22.81
C ALA A 98 -6.10 -15.34 -24.30
N PHE A 99 -7.18 -15.50 -25.09
CA PHE A 99 -7.05 -15.67 -26.54
C PHE A 99 -6.59 -14.39 -27.26
N ASN A 100 -6.77 -13.21 -26.66
CA ASN A 100 -6.25 -11.98 -27.23
C ASN A 100 -4.71 -11.95 -27.13
N LYS A 101 -4.02 -11.76 -28.26
CA LYS A 101 -2.55 -11.70 -28.32
C LYS A 101 -1.97 -10.63 -27.40
N LYS A 102 -2.56 -9.44 -27.36
CA LYS A 102 -2.15 -8.33 -26.48
C LYS A 102 -2.34 -8.59 -24.98
N TRP A 103 -3.09 -9.64 -24.63
CA TRP A 103 -3.22 -10.04 -23.22
C TRP A 103 -2.06 -10.94 -22.77
N ARG A 104 -1.41 -11.62 -23.73
CA ARG A 104 -0.31 -12.56 -23.48
C ARG A 104 1.07 -11.92 -23.59
N GLU A 105 1.15 -10.75 -24.22
CA GLU A 105 2.35 -9.95 -24.46
C GLU A 105 2.36 -8.74 -23.53
#